data_AF-A0A7V6UE25-F1
#
_entry.id   AF-A0A7V6UE25-F1
#
_cell.length_a   1.000
_cell.length_b   1.000
_cell.length_c   1.000
_cell.angle_alpha   90.00
_cell.angle_beta   90.00
_cell.angle_gamma   90.00
#
_symmetry.space_group_name_H-M   'P 1'
#
loop_
_entity.id
_entity.type
_entity.pdbx_description
1 polymer ?
#
loop_
_entity_poly.entity_id
_entity_poly.type
_entity_poly.pdbx_seq_one_letter_code
_entity_poly.pdbx_strand_id
1 'polypeptide(L)'
;MGEKVRGHLMIIGGAEDKERKCDILKKVVELSGGEKASITIITAAAQNPREVGQNYINIFEKLRVRDAVALNIETRQEAFRGEIVDRIVSSTGIFFTGGDQLRITSLLGGSPVYYALHAAYDRGVLIAGTSAGASAMSDIMLIGGDGDQAPKGNAISMAPGMGLLEEVVIDQHFAQRGRIGRLLLAVAQNPYVLGVGIDEDTAILVNPDATFTVVGSQTVTVVDGKEVEYTNVSELSPGEPLNLFGARIHVLSSGAGFNLKTRKPFSKFEN
;
A
#
# COMPACT_ATOMS: atom_id res chain seq x y z
N MET A 1 5.77 5.73 21.74
CA MET A 1 5.79 5.34 20.31
C MET A 1 4.37 4.93 19.96
N GLY A 2 3.81 5.47 18.88
CA GLY A 2 2.46 5.12 18.42
C GLY A 2 2.37 3.66 17.96
N GLU A 3 1.15 3.17 17.75
CA GLU A 3 0.92 1.86 17.15
C GLU A 3 1.16 1.92 15.64
N LYS A 4 2.25 1.31 15.15
CA LYS A 4 2.60 1.23 13.72
C LYS A 4 1.47 0.70 12.82
N VAL A 5 0.64 -0.17 13.37
CA VAL A 5 -0.39 -0.98 12.70
C VAL A 5 -1.50 -1.22 13.72
N ARG A 6 -2.76 -1.14 13.30
CA ARG A 6 -3.95 -1.33 14.19
C ARG A 6 -4.87 -2.47 13.75
N GLY A 7 -4.65 -3.01 12.55
CA GLY A 7 -5.45 -4.07 11.95
C GLY A 7 -4.71 -4.78 10.81
N HIS A 8 -5.45 -5.49 9.96
CA HIS A 8 -4.87 -6.19 8.80
C HIS A 8 -4.84 -5.31 7.55
N LEU A 9 -3.69 -5.26 6.87
CA LEU A 9 -3.56 -4.60 5.57
C LEU A 9 -3.10 -5.61 4.50
N MET A 10 -3.67 -5.50 3.30
CA MET A 10 -3.14 -6.17 2.11
C MET A 10 -2.67 -5.11 1.11
N ILE A 11 -1.36 -4.91 1.01
CA ILE A 11 -0.77 -3.85 0.19
C ILE A 11 -0.16 -4.50 -1.05
N ILE A 12 -0.72 -4.19 -2.23
CA ILE A 12 -0.47 -4.90 -3.49
C ILE A 12 0.30 -3.98 -4.46
N GLY A 13 1.38 -4.48 -5.03
CA GLY A 13 2.27 -3.70 -5.90
C GLY A 13 1.67 -3.28 -7.25
N GLY A 14 0.44 -3.65 -7.56
CA GLY A 14 -0.20 -3.37 -8.85
C GLY A 14 -0.20 -4.56 -9.79
N ALA A 15 -1.02 -4.46 -10.84
CA ALA A 15 -1.14 -5.47 -11.90
C ALA A 15 -1.30 -6.92 -11.40
N GLU A 16 -1.97 -7.11 -10.26
CA GLU A 16 -2.21 -8.44 -9.70
C GLU A 16 -3.08 -9.29 -10.62
N ASP A 17 -2.88 -10.60 -10.57
CA ASP A 17 -3.62 -11.57 -11.38
C ASP A 17 -5.12 -11.54 -11.06
N LYS A 18 -5.91 -11.27 -12.10
CA LYS A 18 -7.38 -11.13 -12.05
C LYS A 18 -8.10 -12.27 -12.77
N GLU A 19 -7.37 -13.16 -13.43
CA GLU A 19 -7.95 -14.14 -14.35
C GLU A 19 -7.58 -15.59 -14.04
N ARG A 20 -6.33 -15.85 -13.62
CA ARG A 20 -5.79 -17.21 -13.56
C ARG A 20 -5.94 -17.80 -12.17
N LYS A 21 -4.91 -17.63 -11.33
CA LYS A 21 -4.88 -18.14 -9.96
C LYS A 21 -5.54 -17.17 -8.99
N CYS A 22 -5.38 -15.87 -9.22
CA CYS A 22 -5.88 -14.81 -8.36
C CYS A 22 -5.47 -14.98 -6.89
N ASP A 23 -4.24 -15.43 -6.63
CA ASP A 23 -3.80 -15.85 -5.28
C ASP A 23 -3.92 -14.71 -4.25
N ILE A 24 -3.55 -13.49 -4.64
CA ILE A 24 -3.67 -12.30 -3.79
C ILE A 24 -5.15 -11.96 -3.50
N LEU A 25 -6.00 -11.94 -4.54
CA LEU A 25 -7.41 -11.60 -4.39
C LEU A 25 -8.21 -12.67 -3.63
N LYS A 26 -7.84 -13.95 -3.78
CA LYS A 26 -8.35 -15.03 -2.93
C LYS A 26 -7.99 -14.82 -1.47
N LYS A 27 -6.75 -14.37 -1.19
CA LYS A 27 -6.33 -14.06 0.18
C LYS A 27 -7.09 -12.87 0.77
N VAL A 28 -7.40 -11.86 -0.05
CA VAL A 28 -8.29 -10.75 0.32
C VAL A 28 -9.68 -11.28 0.72
N VAL A 29 -10.28 -12.15 -0.09
CA VAL A 29 -11.59 -12.75 0.19
C VAL A 29 -11.55 -13.58 1.48
N GLU A 30 -10.55 -14.45 1.65
CA GLU A 30 -10.35 -15.27 2.86
C GLU A 30 -10.34 -14.40 4.12
N LEU A 31 -9.50 -13.36 4.13
CA LEU A 31 -9.35 -12.45 5.26
C LEU A 31 -10.55 -11.53 5.47
N SER A 32 -11.37 -11.32 4.44
CA SER A 32 -12.62 -10.54 4.52
C SER A 32 -13.83 -11.38 4.97
N GLY A 33 -13.65 -12.66 5.31
CA GLY A 33 -14.71 -13.55 5.78
C GLY A 33 -15.18 -14.61 4.77
N GLY A 34 -14.40 -14.86 3.71
CA GLY A 34 -14.67 -15.90 2.72
C GLY A 34 -16.01 -15.70 2.01
N GLU A 35 -16.82 -16.75 1.94
CA GLU A 35 -18.14 -16.69 1.29
C GLU A 35 -19.13 -15.72 1.98
N LYS A 36 -18.87 -15.32 3.23
CA LYS A 36 -19.70 -14.34 3.95
C LYS A 36 -19.24 -12.89 3.73
N ALA A 37 -18.13 -12.70 3.02
CA ALA A 37 -17.51 -11.39 2.84
C ALA A 37 -18.47 -10.40 2.17
N SER A 38 -18.55 -9.19 2.72
CA SER A 38 -19.13 -8.01 2.06
C SER A 38 -18.01 -7.02 1.82
N ILE A 39 -17.61 -6.92 0.55
CA ILE A 39 -16.46 -6.13 0.14
C ILE A 39 -16.94 -4.78 -0.40
N THR A 40 -16.31 -3.71 0.07
CA THR A 40 -16.48 -2.37 -0.50
C THR A 40 -15.26 -2.00 -1.33
N ILE A 41 -15.47 -1.69 -2.60
CA ILE A 41 -14.43 -1.30 -3.55
C ILE A 41 -14.43 0.21 -3.66
N ILE A 42 -13.31 0.87 -3.34
CA ILE A 42 -13.17 2.32 -3.41
C ILE A 42 -12.38 2.66 -4.68
N THR A 43 -13.02 3.38 -5.59
CA THR A 43 -12.49 3.71 -6.92
C THR A 43 -11.98 5.14 -7.03
N ALA A 44 -11.77 5.84 -5.90
CA ALA A 44 -11.40 7.27 -5.85
C ALA A 44 -10.13 7.64 -6.65
N ALA A 45 -9.18 6.69 -6.76
CA ALA A 45 -7.96 6.85 -7.56
C ALA A 45 -8.19 6.70 -9.07
N ALA A 46 -9.21 5.95 -9.48
CA ALA A 46 -9.37 5.50 -10.85
C ALA A 46 -9.83 6.64 -11.77
N GLN A 47 -9.29 6.67 -13.00
CA GLN A 47 -9.74 7.59 -14.05
C GLN A 47 -11.11 7.17 -14.61
N ASN A 48 -11.35 5.86 -14.70
CA ASN A 48 -12.63 5.27 -15.14
C ASN A 48 -13.27 4.49 -13.97
N PRO A 49 -13.78 5.18 -12.92
CA PRO A 49 -14.16 4.54 -11.66
C PRO A 49 -15.25 3.48 -11.83
N ARG A 50 -16.23 3.71 -12.72
CA ARG A 50 -17.32 2.76 -12.96
C ARG A 50 -16.85 1.45 -13.58
N GLU A 51 -15.99 1.53 -14.60
CA GLU A 51 -15.45 0.35 -15.29
C GLU A 51 -14.55 -0.46 -14.37
N VAL A 52 -13.61 0.21 -13.69
CA VAL A 52 -12.69 -0.42 -12.75
C VAL A 52 -13.47 -1.05 -11.59
N GLY A 53 -14.45 -0.33 -11.03
CA GLY A 53 -15.34 -0.84 -9.99
C GLY A 53 -16.10 -2.08 -10.43
N GLN A 54 -16.71 -2.06 -11.61
CA GLN A 54 -17.45 -3.21 -12.15
C GLN A 54 -16.54 -4.41 -12.37
N ASN A 55 -15.30 -4.21 -12.82
CA ASN A 55 -14.34 -5.28 -12.98
C ASN A 55 -14.05 -5.99 -11.63
N TYR A 56 -13.75 -5.23 -10.57
CA TYR A 56 -13.53 -5.82 -9.25
C TYR A 56 -14.78 -6.46 -8.65
N ILE A 57 -15.97 -5.89 -8.88
CA ILE A 57 -17.25 -6.54 -8.50
C ILE A 57 -17.31 -7.93 -9.14
N ASN A 58 -17.16 -8.01 -10.47
CA ASN A 58 -17.21 -9.28 -11.20
C ASN A 58 -16.16 -10.28 -10.70
N ILE A 59 -14.95 -9.81 -10.35
CA ILE A 59 -13.90 -10.67 -9.82
C ILE A 59 -14.29 -11.22 -8.44
N PHE A 60 -14.71 -10.37 -7.51
CA PHE A 60 -15.07 -10.83 -6.16
C PHE A 60 -16.33 -11.71 -6.16
N GLU A 61 -17.30 -11.45 -7.03
CA GLU A 61 -18.45 -12.33 -7.26
C GLU A 61 -18.03 -13.71 -7.77
N LYS A 62 -17.09 -13.77 -8.74
CA LYS A 62 -16.50 -15.06 -9.20
C LYS A 62 -15.76 -15.79 -8.07
N LEU A 63 -15.18 -15.05 -7.13
CA LEU A 63 -14.56 -15.57 -5.91
C LEU A 63 -15.57 -15.88 -4.80
N ARG A 64 -16.88 -15.79 -5.08
CA ARG A 64 -18.01 -16.21 -4.22
C ARG A 64 -18.16 -15.42 -2.92
N VAL A 65 -17.81 -14.13 -2.92
CA VAL A 65 -18.20 -13.27 -1.79
C VAL A 65 -19.72 -13.15 -1.71
N ARG A 66 -20.26 -12.88 -0.51
CA ARG A 66 -21.69 -12.64 -0.31
C ARG A 66 -22.17 -11.41 -1.08
N ASP A 67 -21.36 -10.36 -1.08
CA ASP A 67 -21.69 -9.07 -1.68
C ASP A 67 -20.42 -8.25 -2.00
N ALA A 68 -20.43 -7.55 -3.12
CA ALA A 68 -19.38 -6.62 -3.53
C ALA A 68 -20.01 -5.34 -4.10
N VAL A 69 -19.64 -4.17 -3.58
CA VAL A 69 -20.17 -2.89 -4.06
C VAL A 69 -19.04 -1.90 -4.29
N ALA A 70 -19.06 -1.23 -5.43
CA ALA A 70 -18.14 -0.15 -5.75
C ALA A 70 -18.72 1.20 -5.29
N LEU A 71 -17.93 1.94 -4.54
CA LEU A 71 -18.18 3.33 -4.15
C LEU A 71 -17.35 4.26 -5.02
N ASN A 72 -18.02 4.93 -5.94
CA ASN A 72 -17.44 5.94 -6.81
C ASN A 72 -17.48 7.29 -6.09
N ILE A 73 -16.39 7.62 -5.41
CA ILE A 73 -16.21 8.92 -4.75
C ILE A 73 -15.42 9.80 -5.71
N GLU A 74 -16.12 10.61 -6.49
CA GLU A 74 -15.52 11.45 -7.54
C GLU A 74 -15.25 12.87 -7.04
N THR A 75 -16.01 13.31 -6.04
CA THR A 75 -15.93 14.63 -5.41
C THR A 75 -15.70 14.54 -3.90
N ARG A 76 -15.12 15.60 -3.32
CA ARG A 76 -14.90 15.64 -1.86
C ARG A 76 -16.22 15.64 -1.09
N GLN A 77 -17.27 16.26 -1.62
CA GLN A 77 -18.61 16.31 -1.01
C GLN A 77 -19.23 14.91 -0.88
N GLU A 78 -18.93 14.00 -1.79
CA GLU A 78 -19.37 12.60 -1.69
C GLU A 78 -18.78 11.89 -0.47
N ALA A 79 -17.56 12.23 -0.07
CA ALA A 79 -16.94 11.66 1.13
C ALA A 79 -17.62 12.08 2.45
N PHE A 80 -18.64 12.95 2.40
CA PHE A 80 -19.48 13.37 3.53
C PHE A 80 -20.88 12.76 3.51
N ARG A 81 -21.22 11.96 2.50
CA ARG A 81 -22.54 11.33 2.39
C ARG A 81 -22.66 10.17 3.38
N GLY A 82 -23.74 10.17 4.16
CA GLY A 82 -23.97 9.19 5.24
C GLY A 82 -24.06 7.76 4.72
N GLU A 83 -24.69 7.55 3.57
CA GLU A 83 -24.84 6.23 2.97
C GLU A 83 -23.51 5.57 2.56
N ILE A 84 -22.50 6.36 2.22
CA ILE A 84 -21.14 5.87 1.91
C ILE A 84 -20.44 5.46 3.21
N VAL A 85 -20.61 6.24 4.28
CA VAL A 85 -20.11 5.90 5.62
C VAL A 85 -20.75 4.62 6.12
N ASP A 86 -22.08 4.49 6.04
CA ASP A 86 -22.81 3.30 6.46
C ASP A 86 -22.36 2.05 5.71
N ARG A 87 -22.11 2.19 4.39
CA ARG A 87 -21.55 1.10 3.58
C ARG A 87 -20.19 0.66 4.12
N ILE A 88 -19.28 1.60 4.40
CA ILE A 88 -17.95 1.28 4.96
C ILE A 88 -18.09 0.60 6.32
N VAL A 89 -18.95 1.10 7.20
CA VAL A 89 -19.17 0.54 8.55
C VAL A 89 -19.64 -0.92 8.50
N SER A 90 -20.51 -1.26 7.55
CA SER A 90 -21.06 -2.60 7.37
C SER A 90 -20.16 -3.60 6.62
N SER A 91 -19.03 -3.13 6.08
CA SER A 91 -18.12 -3.95 5.27
C SER A 91 -17.26 -4.88 6.12
N THR A 92 -16.94 -6.06 5.58
CA THR A 92 -15.99 -7.00 6.19
C THR A 92 -14.64 -7.01 5.49
N GLY A 93 -14.55 -6.35 4.32
CA GLY A 93 -13.30 -6.02 3.63
C GLY A 93 -13.46 -4.77 2.79
N ILE A 94 -12.39 -3.99 2.66
CA ILE A 94 -12.37 -2.75 1.89
C ILE A 94 -11.20 -2.82 0.91
N PHE A 95 -11.42 -2.53 -0.36
CA PHE A 95 -10.42 -2.66 -1.42
C PHE A 95 -10.28 -1.34 -2.19
N PHE A 96 -9.10 -0.73 -2.13
CA PHE A 96 -8.74 0.46 -2.91
C PHE A 96 -8.13 0.07 -4.25
N THR A 97 -8.68 0.61 -5.33
CA THR A 97 -8.16 0.36 -6.68
C THR A 97 -6.95 1.24 -6.99
N GLY A 98 -6.28 0.94 -8.10
CA GLY A 98 -5.19 1.78 -8.64
C GLY A 98 -5.68 3.08 -9.29
N GLY A 99 -4.72 3.88 -9.77
CA GLY A 99 -4.94 5.17 -10.42
C GLY A 99 -4.01 6.25 -9.87
N ASP A 100 -4.57 7.36 -9.37
CA ASP A 100 -3.82 8.44 -8.72
C ASP A 100 -4.00 8.42 -7.18
N GLN A 101 -2.92 8.17 -6.46
CA GLN A 101 -2.91 8.12 -4.99
C GLN A 101 -3.21 9.49 -4.34
N LEU A 102 -2.87 10.61 -4.99
CA LEU A 102 -3.16 11.94 -4.47
C LEU A 102 -4.67 12.25 -4.53
N ARG A 103 -5.40 11.66 -5.48
CA ARG A 103 -6.87 11.73 -5.49
C ARG A 103 -7.47 11.06 -4.26
N ILE A 104 -6.93 9.92 -3.80
CA ILE A 104 -7.46 9.23 -2.60
C ILE A 104 -7.38 10.17 -1.39
N THR A 105 -6.20 10.71 -1.10
CA THR A 105 -6.01 11.52 0.10
C THR A 105 -6.70 12.88 0.00
N SER A 106 -6.74 13.51 -1.17
CA SER A 106 -7.44 14.80 -1.35
C SER A 106 -8.97 14.68 -1.26
N LEU A 107 -9.55 13.59 -1.75
CA LEU A 107 -11.00 13.35 -1.68
C LEU A 107 -11.43 12.89 -0.30
N LEU A 108 -10.69 11.96 0.31
CA LEU A 108 -11.11 11.31 1.54
C LEU A 108 -10.56 11.99 2.80
N GLY A 109 -9.34 12.52 2.77
CA GLY A 109 -8.63 13.00 3.97
C GLY A 109 -9.46 13.94 4.84
N GLY A 110 -9.60 13.59 6.13
CA GLY A 110 -10.36 14.37 7.12
C GLY A 110 -11.89 14.39 6.92
N SER A 111 -12.45 13.60 5.99
CA SER A 111 -13.89 13.45 5.81
C SER A 111 -14.49 12.37 6.74
N PRO A 112 -15.82 12.31 6.91
CA PRO A 112 -16.48 11.20 7.60
C PRO A 112 -16.09 9.82 7.06
N VAL A 113 -15.91 9.67 5.75
CA VAL A 113 -15.43 8.44 5.12
C VAL A 113 -14.03 8.07 5.61
N TYR A 114 -13.10 9.04 5.70
CA TYR A 114 -11.76 8.80 6.24
C TYR A 114 -11.82 8.26 7.66
N TYR A 115 -12.59 8.89 8.55
CA TYR A 115 -12.72 8.40 9.92
C TYR A 115 -13.42 7.04 9.99
N ALA A 116 -14.40 6.78 9.13
CA ALA A 116 -15.05 5.48 9.04
C ALA A 116 -14.09 4.36 8.60
N LEU A 117 -13.17 4.66 7.66
CA LEU A 117 -12.12 3.74 7.23
C LEU A 117 -11.17 3.38 8.37
N HIS A 118 -10.66 4.38 9.08
CA HIS A 118 -9.82 4.15 10.26
C HIS A 118 -10.55 3.37 11.35
N ALA A 119 -11.82 3.71 11.63
CA ALA A 119 -12.61 2.96 12.59
C ALA A 119 -12.85 1.51 12.14
N ALA A 120 -13.02 1.23 10.84
CA ALA A 120 -13.13 -0.14 10.32
C ALA A 120 -11.81 -0.90 10.51
N TYR A 121 -10.69 -0.25 10.18
CA TYR A 121 -9.36 -0.80 10.36
C TYR A 121 -9.07 -1.17 11.83
N ASP A 122 -9.39 -0.28 12.77
CA ASP A 122 -9.24 -0.50 14.22
C ASP A 122 -10.15 -1.63 14.74
N ARG A 123 -11.27 -1.92 14.07
CA ARG A 123 -12.13 -3.09 14.37
C ARG A 123 -11.62 -4.40 13.76
N GLY A 124 -10.49 -4.37 13.05
CA GLY A 124 -9.90 -5.54 12.40
C GLY A 124 -10.46 -5.84 11.00
N VAL A 125 -11.23 -4.92 10.39
CA VAL A 125 -11.65 -5.06 8.99
C VAL A 125 -10.41 -4.97 8.09
N LEU A 126 -10.27 -5.90 7.15
CA LEU A 126 -9.19 -5.86 6.17
C LEU A 126 -9.32 -4.62 5.29
N ILE A 127 -8.25 -3.83 5.21
CA ILE A 127 -8.09 -2.83 4.15
C ILE A 127 -7.02 -3.30 3.18
N ALA A 128 -7.40 -3.43 1.91
CA ALA A 128 -6.54 -3.82 0.82
C ALA A 128 -6.37 -2.65 -0.16
N GLY A 129 -5.24 -2.56 -0.85
CA GLY A 129 -5.02 -1.54 -1.88
C GLY A 129 -4.01 -1.99 -2.92
N THR A 130 -4.29 -1.73 -4.19
CA THR A 130 -3.39 -2.03 -5.31
C THR A 130 -2.88 -0.78 -6.00
N SER A 131 -1.60 -0.77 -6.39
CA SER A 131 -0.95 0.38 -7.05
C SER A 131 -1.12 1.67 -6.23
N ALA A 132 -1.82 2.69 -6.74
CA ALA A 132 -2.13 3.90 -5.98
C ALA A 132 -2.78 3.63 -4.61
N GLY A 133 -3.67 2.63 -4.52
CA GLY A 133 -4.25 2.19 -3.27
C GLY A 133 -3.19 1.69 -2.28
N ALA A 134 -2.16 0.97 -2.75
CA ALA A 134 -1.05 0.53 -1.90
C ALA A 134 -0.23 1.71 -1.36
N SER A 135 0.18 2.64 -2.23
CA SER A 135 0.91 3.83 -1.80
C SER A 135 0.11 4.69 -0.82
N ALA A 136 -1.21 4.75 -0.94
CA ALA A 136 -2.04 5.54 -0.04
C ALA A 136 -2.13 5.01 1.40
N MET A 137 -1.76 3.74 1.64
CA MET A 137 -1.87 3.15 2.99
C MET A 137 -0.84 3.69 3.97
N SER A 138 0.32 4.13 3.50
CA SER A 138 1.37 4.68 4.37
C SER A 138 1.00 6.05 4.96
N ASP A 139 1.77 6.50 5.94
CA ASP A 139 1.76 7.88 6.43
C ASP A 139 2.39 8.88 5.44
N ILE A 140 3.40 8.43 4.68
CA ILE A 140 4.08 9.19 3.63
C ILE A 140 4.02 8.41 2.32
N MET A 141 3.54 9.06 1.26
CA MET A 141 3.40 8.47 -0.08
C MET A 141 4.44 9.04 -1.04
N LEU A 142 5.00 8.19 -1.90
CA LEU A 142 5.68 8.62 -3.12
C LEU A 142 4.63 8.94 -4.19
N ILE A 143 4.50 10.22 -4.55
CA ILE A 143 3.51 10.70 -5.55
C ILE A 143 4.12 10.99 -6.92
N GLY A 144 5.44 11.12 -7.00
CA GLY A 144 6.14 11.42 -8.24
C GLY A 144 7.62 11.07 -8.15
N GLY A 145 8.24 10.97 -9.32
CA GLY A 145 9.66 10.66 -9.49
C GLY A 145 9.89 9.51 -10.45
N ASP A 146 10.79 9.75 -11.41
CA ASP A 146 11.18 8.76 -12.41
C ASP A 146 11.95 7.62 -11.73
N GLY A 147 11.53 6.39 -12.01
CA GLY A 147 12.16 5.21 -11.44
C GLY A 147 13.50 4.88 -12.10
N ASP A 148 13.55 4.94 -13.44
CA ASP A 148 14.69 4.48 -14.23
C ASP A 148 15.80 5.55 -14.37
N GLN A 149 16.19 6.14 -13.24
CA GLN A 149 17.25 7.14 -13.15
C GLN A 149 18.07 6.90 -11.88
N ALA A 150 19.35 7.29 -11.92
CA ALA A 150 20.14 7.33 -10.70
C ALA A 150 19.48 8.26 -9.66
N PRO A 151 19.53 7.92 -8.35
CA PRO A 151 18.96 8.77 -7.31
C PRO A 151 19.65 10.13 -7.30
N LYS A 152 18.87 11.20 -7.49
CA LYS A 152 19.37 12.57 -7.64
C LYS A 152 18.51 13.58 -6.89
N GLY A 153 19.08 14.74 -6.56
CA GLY A 153 18.36 15.85 -5.94
C GLY A 153 17.08 16.23 -6.71
N ASN A 154 15.99 16.46 -5.98
CA ASN A 154 14.64 16.76 -6.50
C ASN A 154 14.02 15.70 -7.45
N ALA A 155 14.50 14.46 -7.41
CA ALA A 155 13.96 13.39 -8.25
C ALA A 155 12.66 12.76 -7.72
N ILE A 156 12.20 13.11 -6.51
CA ILE A 156 10.97 12.57 -5.92
C ILE A 156 10.06 13.66 -5.37
N SER A 157 8.77 13.36 -5.36
CA SER A 157 7.75 14.13 -4.67
C SER A 157 7.03 13.22 -3.68
N MET A 158 6.87 13.69 -2.45
CA MET A 158 6.16 12.99 -1.39
C MET A 158 4.97 13.80 -0.88
N ALA A 159 3.93 13.11 -0.40
CA ALA A 159 2.77 13.73 0.25
C ALA A 159 2.26 12.86 1.41
N PRO A 160 1.53 13.42 2.38
CA PRO A 160 0.88 12.63 3.43
C PRO A 160 -0.10 11.62 2.84
N GLY A 161 -0.03 10.39 3.33
CA GLY A 161 -0.95 9.30 2.98
C GLY A 161 -2.16 9.22 3.91
N MET A 162 -2.79 8.04 3.96
CA MET A 162 -3.92 7.79 4.87
C MET A 162 -3.45 7.52 6.31
N GLY A 163 -2.21 7.08 6.50
CA GLY A 163 -1.66 6.78 7.84
C GLY A 163 -2.25 5.50 8.45
N LEU A 164 -2.51 4.49 7.62
CA LEU A 164 -2.91 3.16 8.09
C LEU A 164 -1.71 2.28 8.44
N LEU A 165 -0.56 2.54 7.80
CA LEU A 165 0.74 1.97 8.12
C LEU A 165 1.73 3.09 8.41
N GLU A 166 2.17 3.21 9.67
CA GLU A 166 3.08 4.28 10.09
C GLU A 166 4.56 3.87 9.91
N GLU A 167 5.43 4.86 9.67
CA GLU A 167 6.88 4.74 9.56
C GLU A 167 7.36 3.87 8.37
N VAL A 168 6.57 3.84 7.29
CA VAL A 168 6.86 3.08 6.07
C VAL A 168 6.51 3.94 4.85
N VAL A 169 7.39 3.96 3.85
CA VAL A 169 7.08 4.50 2.52
C VAL A 169 6.91 3.34 1.55
N ILE A 170 5.74 3.26 0.91
CA ILE A 170 5.42 2.19 -0.03
C ILE A 170 5.64 2.66 -1.47
N ASP A 171 6.37 1.84 -2.21
CA ASP A 171 6.47 1.93 -3.66
C ASP A 171 5.95 0.66 -4.33
N GLN A 172 5.37 0.81 -5.50
CA GLN A 172 4.57 -0.17 -6.24
C GLN A 172 5.03 -0.22 -7.69
N HIS A 173 4.70 -1.27 -8.44
CA HIS A 173 5.29 -1.60 -9.74
C HIS A 173 6.82 -1.51 -9.70
N PHE A 174 7.40 -1.99 -8.60
CA PHE A 174 8.70 -1.53 -8.13
C PHE A 174 9.84 -1.88 -9.09
N ALA A 175 10.13 -3.17 -9.28
CA ALA A 175 11.14 -3.61 -10.24
C ALA A 175 10.73 -3.26 -11.68
N GLN A 176 9.44 -3.37 -12.02
CA GLN A 176 8.93 -3.17 -13.39
C GLN A 176 9.15 -1.74 -13.90
N ARG A 177 9.31 -0.77 -12.99
CA ARG A 177 9.55 0.64 -13.33
C ARG A 177 10.90 1.15 -12.83
N GLY A 178 11.82 0.26 -12.43
CA GLY A 178 13.17 0.62 -11.99
C GLY A 178 13.24 1.43 -10.69
N ARG A 179 12.22 1.39 -9.83
CA ARG A 179 11.97 2.40 -8.78
C ARG A 179 12.88 2.36 -7.55
N ILE A 180 13.98 1.61 -7.57
CA ILE A 180 14.93 1.54 -6.45
C ILE A 180 15.57 2.90 -6.14
N GLY A 181 15.93 3.68 -7.16
CA GLY A 181 16.58 4.98 -6.98
C GLY A 181 15.72 5.95 -6.18
N ARG A 182 14.45 6.10 -6.55
CA ARG A 182 13.51 6.96 -5.83
C ARG A 182 13.21 6.49 -4.42
N LEU A 183 13.16 5.18 -4.18
CA LEU A 183 12.95 4.63 -2.83
C LEU A 183 14.16 4.86 -1.93
N LEU A 184 15.38 4.68 -2.44
CA LEU A 184 16.62 5.01 -1.73
C LEU A 184 16.67 6.49 -1.35
N LEU A 185 16.25 7.38 -2.27
CA LEU A 185 16.19 8.81 -1.99
C LEU A 185 15.17 9.15 -0.89
N ALA A 186 14.01 8.49 -0.89
CA ALA A 186 13.00 8.66 0.16
C ALA A 186 13.53 8.25 1.54
N VAL A 187 14.22 7.11 1.62
CA VAL A 187 14.85 6.65 2.86
C VAL A 187 16.03 7.55 3.26
N ALA A 188 16.81 8.05 2.31
CA ALA A 188 17.88 9.00 2.61
C ALA A 188 17.35 10.29 3.23
N GLN A 189 16.23 10.82 2.74
CA GLN A 189 15.59 12.03 3.29
C GLN A 189 15.11 11.85 4.73
N ASN A 190 14.74 10.62 5.12
CA ASN A 190 14.40 10.30 6.50
C ASN A 190 14.71 8.83 6.84
N PRO A 191 15.92 8.52 7.35
CA PRO A 191 16.33 7.14 7.63
C PRO A 191 15.51 6.43 8.73
N TYR A 192 14.65 7.19 9.43
CA TYR A 192 13.65 6.63 10.34
C TYR A 192 12.59 5.81 9.62
N VAL A 193 12.24 6.14 8.36
CA VAL A 193 11.21 5.40 7.63
C VAL A 193 11.79 4.14 6.96
N LEU A 194 11.00 3.08 6.89
CA LEU A 194 11.33 1.91 6.06
C LEU A 194 10.83 2.13 4.64
N GLY A 195 11.69 1.96 3.65
CA GLY A 195 11.27 1.90 2.24
C GLY A 195 10.81 0.49 1.90
N VAL A 196 9.62 0.33 1.33
CA VAL A 196 9.10 -0.98 0.90
C VAL A 196 8.65 -0.90 -0.55
N GLY A 197 9.45 -1.48 -1.44
CA GLY A 197 9.16 -1.63 -2.85
C GLY A 197 8.48 -2.97 -3.13
N ILE A 198 7.28 -2.94 -3.70
CA ILE A 198 6.45 -4.12 -3.98
C ILE A 198 6.30 -4.26 -5.49
N ASP A 199 6.72 -5.41 -6.01
CA ASP A 199 6.61 -5.72 -7.43
C ASP A 199 5.16 -5.98 -7.85
N GLU A 200 4.91 -5.94 -9.16
CA GLU A 200 3.61 -6.35 -9.72
C GLU A 200 3.22 -7.78 -9.30
N ASP A 201 1.93 -8.05 -9.21
CA ASP A 201 1.38 -9.35 -8.78
C ASP A 201 2.03 -9.90 -7.50
N THR A 202 2.40 -8.98 -6.61
CA THR A 202 2.99 -9.24 -5.30
C THR A 202 2.37 -8.32 -4.27
N ALA A 203 2.28 -8.79 -3.04
CA ALA A 203 1.69 -8.06 -1.94
C ALA A 203 2.40 -8.36 -0.61
N ILE A 204 2.23 -7.46 0.34
CA ILE A 204 2.50 -7.73 1.75
C ILE A 204 1.18 -7.82 2.51
N LEU A 205 1.03 -8.89 3.29
CA LEU A 205 0.00 -9.00 4.31
C LEU A 205 0.58 -8.51 5.62
N VAL A 206 0.16 -7.33 6.07
CA VAL A 206 0.58 -6.74 7.36
C VAL A 206 -0.38 -7.21 8.45
N ASN A 207 0.17 -7.69 9.56
CA ASN A 207 -0.56 -8.18 10.72
C ASN A 207 -0.52 -7.18 11.89
N PRO A 208 -1.49 -7.22 12.81
CA PRO A 208 -1.55 -6.32 13.98
C PRO A 208 -0.31 -6.35 14.89
N ASP A 209 0.49 -7.41 14.85
CA ASP A 209 1.75 -7.50 15.61
C ASP A 209 2.90 -6.66 15.00
N ALA A 210 2.65 -5.99 13.88
CA ALA A 210 3.59 -5.24 13.04
C ALA A 210 4.62 -6.14 12.33
N THR A 211 4.23 -7.35 11.99
CA THR A 211 4.93 -8.18 10.99
C THR A 211 4.20 -8.11 9.65
N PHE A 212 4.92 -8.33 8.56
CA PHE A 212 4.28 -8.66 7.30
C PHE A 212 4.85 -9.93 6.68
N THR A 213 4.04 -10.60 5.85
CA THR A 213 4.47 -11.72 5.02
C THR A 213 4.20 -11.43 3.54
N VAL A 214 5.12 -11.84 2.67
CA VAL A 214 4.97 -11.67 1.22
C VAL A 214 4.02 -12.72 0.66
N VAL A 215 3.14 -12.28 -0.25
CA VAL A 215 2.19 -13.10 -1.02
C VAL A 215 2.30 -12.70 -2.49
N GLY A 216 2.20 -13.66 -3.41
CA GLY A 216 2.23 -13.39 -4.86
C GLY A 216 3.42 -14.02 -5.57
N SER A 217 3.74 -13.50 -6.75
CA SER A 217 4.61 -14.18 -7.72
C SER A 217 6.03 -13.64 -7.80
N GLN A 218 6.28 -12.40 -7.36
CA GLN A 218 7.60 -11.75 -7.42
C GLN A 218 8.13 -11.43 -6.01
N THR A 219 8.77 -10.26 -5.84
CA THR A 219 9.50 -9.92 -4.62
C THR A 219 9.04 -8.63 -3.97
N VAL A 220 9.41 -8.49 -2.70
CA VAL A 220 9.32 -7.25 -1.94
C VAL A 220 10.73 -6.87 -1.53
N THR A 221 11.13 -5.65 -1.86
CA THR A 221 12.41 -5.07 -1.46
C THR A 221 12.20 -4.12 -0.28
N VAL A 222 12.82 -4.41 0.85
CA VAL A 222 12.86 -3.52 2.01
C VAL A 222 14.19 -2.79 2.04
N VAL A 223 14.14 -1.46 2.11
CA VAL A 223 15.29 -0.57 2.29
C VAL A 223 15.24 -0.04 3.73
N ASP A 224 16.22 -0.41 4.54
CA ASP A 224 16.35 0.05 5.93
C ASP A 224 17.49 1.06 6.06
N GLY A 225 17.11 2.30 6.40
CA GLY A 225 18.03 3.41 6.63
C GLY A 225 18.60 3.48 8.06
N LYS A 226 18.20 2.61 8.99
CA LYS A 226 18.54 2.74 10.43
C LYS A 226 20.04 2.87 10.71
N GLU A 227 20.86 2.20 9.90
CA GLU A 227 22.32 2.15 10.04
C GLU A 227 23.04 2.96 8.95
N VAL A 228 22.35 3.91 8.31
CA VAL A 228 22.99 4.83 7.37
C VAL A 228 24.07 5.63 8.10
N GLU A 229 25.30 5.52 7.60
CA GLU A 229 26.49 6.15 8.16
C GLU A 229 26.69 7.57 7.60
N TYR A 230 26.29 7.76 6.33
CA TYR A 230 26.46 9.01 5.61
C TYR A 230 25.46 9.14 4.47
N THR A 231 24.95 10.36 4.29
CA THR A 231 24.25 10.77 3.08
C THR A 231 24.44 12.26 2.82
N ASN A 232 24.54 12.66 1.55
CA ASN A 232 24.60 14.06 1.14
C ASN A 232 23.21 14.66 0.83
N VAL A 233 22.11 13.98 1.19
CA VAL A 233 20.75 14.32 0.73
C VAL A 233 20.31 15.77 1.00
N SER A 234 20.77 16.36 2.12
CA SER A 234 20.44 17.74 2.50
C SER A 234 21.19 18.80 1.69
N GLU A 235 22.26 18.40 1.02
CA GLU A 235 23.15 19.26 0.25
C GLU A 235 22.90 19.14 -1.26
N LEU A 236 22.06 18.18 -1.68
CA LEU A 236 21.81 17.89 -3.08
C LEU A 236 21.13 19.05 -3.79
N SER A 237 21.81 19.60 -4.80
CA SER A 237 21.18 20.43 -5.82
C SER A 237 20.38 19.56 -6.81
N PRO A 238 19.43 20.15 -7.56
CA PRO A 238 18.67 19.42 -8.57
C PRO A 238 19.60 18.68 -9.55
N GLY A 239 19.41 17.37 -9.72
CA GLY A 239 20.19 16.55 -10.64
C GLY A 239 21.54 16.04 -10.12
N GLU A 240 22.01 16.49 -8.96
CA GLU A 240 23.22 15.96 -8.33
C GLU A 240 22.99 14.54 -7.78
N PRO A 241 23.97 13.62 -7.93
CA PRO A 241 23.81 12.24 -7.50
C PRO A 241 23.87 12.08 -5.97
N LEU A 242 23.02 11.18 -5.47
CA LEU A 242 22.97 10.80 -4.06
C LEU A 242 24.18 9.94 -3.67
N ASN A 243 24.81 10.30 -2.56
CA ASN A 243 25.64 9.41 -1.75
C ASN A 243 24.78 8.86 -0.60
N LEU A 244 24.82 7.54 -0.39
CA LEU A 244 24.13 6.86 0.69
C LEU A 244 24.93 5.63 1.12
N PHE A 245 25.54 5.68 2.30
CA PHE A 245 26.39 4.59 2.82
C PHE A 245 25.73 3.91 4.02
N GLY A 246 25.84 2.59 4.12
CA GLY A 246 25.32 1.82 5.27
C GLY A 246 23.83 1.43 5.21
N ALA A 247 23.11 1.77 4.12
CA ALA A 247 21.73 1.31 3.94
C ALA A 247 21.67 -0.22 3.75
N ARG A 248 20.72 -0.88 4.41
CA ARG A 248 20.50 -2.33 4.27
C ARG A 248 19.35 -2.60 3.31
N ILE A 249 19.52 -3.62 2.47
CA ILE A 249 18.49 -4.08 1.54
C ILE A 249 18.14 -5.54 1.87
N HIS A 250 16.85 -5.81 2.01
CA HIS A 250 16.31 -7.16 2.14
C HIS A 250 15.39 -7.43 0.96
N VAL A 251 15.58 -8.56 0.28
CA VAL A 251 14.68 -9.02 -0.79
C VAL A 251 13.93 -10.24 -0.30
N LEU A 252 12.61 -10.16 -0.31
CA LEU A 252 11.70 -11.14 0.28
C LEU A 252 10.83 -11.72 -0.82
N SER A 253 10.80 -13.04 -0.96
CA SER A 253 9.88 -13.76 -1.83
C SER A 253 8.68 -14.29 -1.05
N SER A 254 7.68 -14.79 -1.77
CA SER A 254 6.45 -15.37 -1.20
C SER A 254 6.74 -16.32 -0.03
N GLY A 255 6.06 -16.10 1.10
CA GLY A 255 6.21 -16.88 2.33
C GLY A 255 7.28 -16.37 3.31
N ALA A 256 8.25 -15.56 2.86
CA ALA A 256 9.13 -14.81 3.74
C ALA A 256 8.39 -13.64 4.39
N GLY A 257 8.93 -13.09 5.46
CA GLY A 257 8.35 -11.96 6.17
C GLY A 257 9.37 -11.02 6.77
N PHE A 258 8.86 -9.94 7.37
CA PHE A 258 9.67 -8.90 7.98
C PHE A 258 8.96 -8.32 9.20
N ASN A 259 9.69 -8.12 10.28
CA ASN A 259 9.18 -7.49 11.49
C ASN A 259 9.51 -5.99 11.47
N LEU A 260 8.47 -5.15 11.38
CA LEU A 260 8.59 -3.69 11.24
C LEU A 260 9.11 -3.00 12.53
N LYS A 261 8.99 -3.66 13.69
CA LYS A 261 9.49 -3.15 14.97
C LYS A 261 10.98 -3.46 15.14
N THR A 262 11.38 -4.71 14.91
CA THR A 262 12.77 -5.13 15.08
C THR A 262 13.65 -4.84 13.85
N ARG A 263 13.03 -4.51 12.70
CA ARG A 263 13.65 -4.38 11.38
C ARG A 263 14.46 -5.61 10.99
N LYS A 264 13.84 -6.78 11.10
CA LYS A 264 14.49 -8.06 10.75
C LYS A 264 13.64 -8.87 9.80
N PRO A 265 14.23 -9.45 8.73
CA PRO A 265 13.55 -10.46 7.95
C PRO A 265 13.41 -11.75 8.76
N PHE A 266 12.44 -12.57 8.39
CA PHE A 266 12.28 -13.93 8.88
C PHE A 266 11.74 -14.81 7.75
N SER A 267 11.95 -16.12 7.84
CA SER A 267 11.46 -17.07 6.87
C SER A 267 10.65 -18.16 7.55
N LYS A 268 9.54 -18.58 6.94
CA LYS A 268 8.81 -19.78 7.38
C LYS A 268 9.60 -21.09 7.17
N PHE A 269 10.75 -21.02 6.47
CA PHE A 269 11.64 -22.16 6.24
C PHE A 269 12.73 -22.30 7.31
N GLU A 270 12.84 -21.36 8.25
CA GLU A 270 13.73 -21.46 9.40
C GLU A 270 12.92 -21.97 10.60
N ASN A 271 12.82 -23.31 10.72
CA ASN A 271 12.51 -24.01 11.97
C ASN A 271 13.79 -24.67 12.47
#